data_AF-A0A2V5SQ53-F1
#
_entry.id   AF-A0A2V5SQ53-F1
#
_cell.length_a   1.000
_cell.length_b   1.000
_cell.length_c   1.000
_cell.angle_alpha   90.00
_cell.angle_beta   90.00
_cell.angle_gamma   90.00
#
_symmetry.space_group_name_H-M   'P 1'
#
loop_
_entity.id
_entity.type
_entity.pdbx_description
1 polymer ?
#
loop_
_entity_poly.entity_id
_entity_poly.type
_entity_poly.pdbx_seq_one_letter_code
_entity_poly.pdbx_strand_id
1 'polypeptide(L)'
;MKAEEAVSEYDTERIKKLDEENPTIWKSIDPIFADRYRHLQAPVNDKHLKNLRATRALITEGINDAVDARGGGSTSGMLRAFGGAETEWILRQLYSSSALSISKTQFTSKLRSNIFYQDSTGDPEAQRSFERAIDKFRQAEATMSDAQQATFRREILAYFE
;
A
#
# COMPACT_ATOMS: atom_id res chain seq x y z
N MET A 1 -26.55 -16.47 -6.45
CA MET A 1 -27.13 -15.27 -5.83
C MET A 1 -27.50 -15.59 -4.39
N LYS A 2 -27.21 -14.69 -3.44
CA LYS A 2 -27.29 -14.83 -1.95
C LYS A 2 -25.96 -14.99 -1.18
N ALA A 3 -24.87 -14.41 -1.70
CA ALA A 3 -23.75 -13.93 -0.87
C ALA A 3 -23.35 -12.48 -1.23
N GLU A 4 -23.80 -11.99 -2.38
CA GLU A 4 -23.47 -10.66 -2.93
C GLU A 4 -24.37 -9.52 -2.39
N GLU A 5 -25.58 -9.83 -1.91
CA GLU A 5 -26.57 -8.78 -1.58
C GLU A 5 -26.58 -8.34 -0.10
N ALA A 6 -25.93 -9.06 0.81
CA ALA A 6 -25.90 -8.69 2.23
C ALA A 6 -24.73 -7.74 2.60
N VAL A 7 -23.86 -7.42 1.63
CA VAL A 7 -22.67 -6.56 1.80
C VAL A 7 -22.99 -5.07 1.55
N SER A 8 -24.24 -4.74 1.17
CA SER A 8 -24.49 -3.53 0.37
C SER A 8 -24.78 -2.22 1.11
N GLU A 9 -25.25 -2.17 2.37
CA GLU A 9 -25.88 -0.93 2.86
C GLU A 9 -25.32 -0.30 4.14
N TYR A 10 -24.60 -1.05 5.01
CA TYR A 10 -24.11 -0.49 6.28
C TYR A 10 -22.59 -0.24 6.34
N ASP A 11 -21.80 -0.92 5.49
CA ASP A 11 -20.32 -0.79 5.45
C ASP A 11 -19.80 0.14 4.35
N THR A 12 -20.59 0.35 3.29
CA THR A 12 -20.25 1.23 2.16
C THR A 12 -20.35 2.70 2.56
N GLU A 13 -21.44 3.19 3.15
CA GLU A 13 -21.62 4.63 3.37
C GLU A 13 -20.56 5.28 4.29
N ARG A 14 -20.12 4.60 5.36
CA ARG A 14 -19.15 5.19 6.31
C ARG A 14 -17.72 5.20 5.77
N ILE A 15 -17.33 4.12 5.06
CA ILE A 15 -16.02 4.02 4.39
C ILE A 15 -16.03 4.88 3.12
N LYS A 16 -17.12 4.89 2.36
CA LYS A 16 -17.30 5.75 1.19
C LYS A 16 -17.32 7.21 1.55
N LYS A 17 -17.93 7.60 2.67
CA LYS A 17 -17.83 8.97 3.19
C LYS A 17 -16.40 9.30 3.63
N LEU A 18 -15.69 8.37 4.25
CA LEU A 18 -14.25 8.52 4.53
C LEU A 18 -13.43 8.67 3.24
N ASP A 19 -13.73 7.91 2.18
CA ASP A 19 -13.06 7.96 0.87
C ASP A 19 -13.39 9.24 0.09
N GLU A 20 -14.65 9.67 0.09
CA GLU A 20 -15.15 10.91 -0.54
C GLU A 20 -14.58 12.15 0.15
N GLU A 21 -14.42 12.11 1.47
CA GLU A 21 -13.80 13.17 2.25
C GLU A 21 -12.25 13.12 2.16
N ASN A 22 -11.66 11.95 1.87
CA ASN A 22 -10.20 11.71 1.92
C ASN A 22 -9.74 10.81 0.76
N PRO A 23 -9.67 11.31 -0.49
CA PRO A 23 -9.32 10.52 -1.68
C PRO A 23 -7.91 9.89 -1.65
N THR A 24 -7.09 10.29 -0.68
CA THR A 24 -5.80 9.69 -0.33
C THR A 24 -5.62 9.82 1.18
N ILE A 25 -5.72 8.71 1.92
CA ILE A 25 -5.61 8.67 3.40
C ILE A 25 -4.33 9.35 3.92
N TRP A 26 -3.26 9.37 3.14
CA TRP A 26 -1.98 9.98 3.48
C TRP A 26 -1.89 11.51 3.29
N LYS A 27 -2.85 12.13 2.59
CA LYS A 27 -2.94 13.62 2.52
C LYS A 27 -3.79 14.22 3.63
N SER A 28 -4.44 13.38 4.43
CA SER A 28 -5.12 13.78 5.66
C SER A 28 -4.06 13.79 6.79
N ILE A 29 -3.60 14.98 7.14
CA ILE A 29 -2.34 15.30 7.86
C ILE A 29 -2.26 14.74 9.32
N ASP A 30 -3.14 13.83 9.75
CA ASP A 30 -3.14 13.30 11.12
C ASP A 30 -2.93 11.77 11.18
N PRO A 31 -1.79 11.30 11.72
CA PRO A 31 -1.52 9.89 12.00
C PRO A 31 -2.62 9.16 12.80
N ILE A 32 -3.42 9.88 13.59
CA ILE A 32 -4.55 9.32 14.35
C ILE A 32 -5.62 8.75 13.39
N PHE A 33 -5.88 9.40 12.26
CA PHE A 33 -6.83 8.88 11.27
C PHE A 33 -6.30 7.63 10.58
N ALA A 34 -5.00 7.60 10.27
CA ALA A 34 -4.36 6.43 9.67
C ALA A 34 -4.47 5.21 10.59
N ASP A 35 -4.14 5.39 11.87
CA ASP A 35 -4.26 4.32 12.86
C ASP A 35 -5.71 3.84 13.03
N ARG A 36 -6.66 4.77 13.10
CA ARG A 36 -8.08 4.43 13.16
C ARG A 36 -8.56 3.67 11.93
N TYR A 37 -8.16 4.10 10.73
CA TYR A 37 -8.50 3.43 9.49
C TYR A 37 -7.99 1.99 9.49
N ARG A 38 -6.71 1.79 9.85
CA ARG A 38 -6.11 0.46 9.96
C ARG A 38 -6.91 -0.46 10.88
N HIS A 39 -7.29 0.03 12.07
CA HIS A 39 -8.05 -0.77 13.05
C HIS A 39 -9.46 -1.14 12.56
N LEU A 40 -10.08 -0.28 11.76
CA LEU A 40 -11.40 -0.54 11.19
C LEU A 40 -11.34 -1.46 9.96
N GLN A 41 -10.33 -1.30 9.10
CA GLN A 41 -10.21 -2.02 7.84
C GLN A 41 -9.59 -3.41 8.00
N ALA A 42 -8.64 -3.60 8.93
CA ALA A 42 -7.96 -4.89 9.09
C ALA A 42 -8.92 -6.07 9.36
N PRO A 43 -9.93 -5.96 10.24
CA PRO A 43 -10.90 -7.03 10.45
C PRO A 43 -11.81 -7.29 9.23
N VAL A 44 -12.08 -6.26 8.42
CA VAL A 44 -12.84 -6.41 7.17
C VAL A 44 -12.00 -7.21 6.18
N ASN A 45 -10.74 -6.81 5.97
CA ASN A 45 -9.80 -7.53 5.12
C ASN A 45 -9.66 -9.00 5.58
N ASP A 46 -9.50 -9.25 6.89
CA ASP A 46 -9.31 -10.60 7.48
C ASP A 46 -10.45 -11.56 7.14
N LYS A 47 -11.68 -11.06 6.93
CA LYS A 47 -12.82 -11.89 6.53
C LYS A 47 -12.79 -12.31 5.06
N HIS A 48 -12.08 -11.58 4.20
CA HIS A 48 -12.17 -11.71 2.74
C HIS A 48 -10.91 -12.28 2.05
N LEU A 49 -9.72 -12.21 2.66
CA LEU A 49 -8.49 -12.81 2.10
C LEU A 49 -8.13 -14.13 2.81
N LYS A 50 -7.94 -15.21 2.06
CA LYS A 50 -7.17 -16.37 2.53
C LYS A 50 -5.67 -16.02 2.46
N ASN A 51 -4.88 -16.35 3.49
CA ASN A 51 -3.43 -16.06 3.64
C ASN A 51 -3.02 -14.61 3.94
N LEU A 52 -3.94 -13.83 4.52
CA LEU A 52 -3.78 -12.39 4.74
C LEU A 52 -2.54 -11.99 5.54
N ARG A 53 -2.18 -12.77 6.57
CA ARG A 53 -1.13 -12.38 7.50
C ARG A 53 0.26 -12.29 6.85
N ALA A 54 0.59 -13.20 5.94
CA ALA A 54 1.88 -13.21 5.27
C ALA A 54 1.96 -12.08 4.23
N THR A 55 0.93 -11.92 3.40
CA THR A 55 0.89 -10.85 2.39
C THR A 55 0.88 -9.46 3.03
N ARG A 56 0.09 -9.25 4.09
CA ARG A 56 0.08 -8.01 4.88
C ARG A 56 1.48 -7.68 5.41
N ALA A 57 2.15 -8.66 6.04
CA ALA A 57 3.50 -8.46 6.58
C ALA A 57 4.50 -8.06 5.47
N LEU A 58 4.47 -8.74 4.32
CA LEU A 58 5.33 -8.42 3.18
C LEU A 58 5.09 -7.00 2.66
N ILE A 59 3.83 -6.56 2.55
CA ILE A 59 3.49 -5.21 2.09
C ILE A 59 3.97 -4.17 3.11
N THR A 60 3.64 -4.34 4.40
CA THR A 60 4.03 -3.40 5.46
C THR A 60 5.55 -3.29 5.57
N GLU A 61 6.26 -4.41 5.57
CA GLU A 61 7.72 -4.41 5.64
C GLU A 61 8.35 -3.84 4.36
N GLY A 62 7.78 -4.11 3.18
CA GLY A 62 8.23 -3.51 1.93
C GLY A 62 8.07 -1.99 1.92
N ILE A 63 6.96 -1.46 2.44
CA ILE A 63 6.77 -0.01 2.63
C ILE A 63 7.84 0.53 3.59
N ASN A 64 8.09 -0.12 4.72
CA ASN A 64 9.09 0.32 5.68
C ASN A 64 10.51 0.36 5.07
N ASP A 65 10.92 -0.68 4.35
CA ASP A 65 12.21 -0.71 3.66
C ASP A 65 12.31 0.36 2.56
N ALA A 66 11.22 0.65 1.85
CA ALA A 66 11.16 1.74 0.86
C ALA A 66 11.26 3.12 1.51
N VAL A 67 10.65 3.31 2.68
CA VAL A 67 10.81 4.53 3.50
C VAL A 67 12.24 4.66 4.01
N ASP A 68 12.88 3.57 4.43
CA ASP A 68 14.28 3.56 4.86
C ASP A 68 15.22 3.92 3.71
N ALA A 69 14.94 3.41 2.51
CA ALA A 69 15.68 3.77 1.29
C ALA A 69 15.56 5.25 0.91
N ARG A 70 14.43 5.90 1.24
CA ARG A 70 14.24 7.35 1.03
C ARG A 70 15.12 8.19 1.97
N GLY A 71 15.57 7.62 3.07
CA GLY A 71 16.37 8.28 4.11
C GLY A 71 15.53 8.88 5.24
N GLY A 72 16.19 9.49 6.21
CA GLY A 72 15.54 10.11 7.38
C GLY A 72 14.90 11.46 7.09
N GLY A 73 13.97 11.88 7.96
CA GLY A 73 13.33 13.20 7.87
C GLY A 73 11.87 13.18 8.33
N SER A 74 11.26 14.36 8.43
CA SER A 74 9.84 14.49 8.84
C SER A 74 8.89 13.78 7.87
N THR A 75 9.16 13.83 6.56
CA THR A 75 8.37 13.12 5.54
C THR A 75 8.46 11.60 5.70
N SER A 76 9.66 11.05 5.91
CA SER A 76 9.83 9.61 6.13
C SER A 76 9.19 9.15 7.44
N GLY A 77 9.23 9.98 8.49
CA GLY A 77 8.49 9.75 9.73
C GLY A 77 6.98 9.67 9.51
N MET A 78 6.41 10.56 8.69
CA MET A 78 5.00 10.50 8.31
C MET A 78 4.72 9.24 7.49
N LEU A 79 5.46 8.96 6.42
CA LEU A 79 5.26 7.75 5.61
C LEU A 79 5.35 6.46 6.44
N ARG A 80 6.17 6.43 7.48
CA ARG A 80 6.19 5.28 8.39
C ARG A 80 4.92 5.17 9.24
N ALA A 81 4.39 6.31 9.71
CA ALA A 81 3.15 6.35 10.48
C ALA A 81 1.92 5.94 9.65
N PHE A 82 1.87 6.29 8.36
CA PHE A 82 0.77 5.95 7.45
C PHE A 82 0.86 4.52 6.88
N GLY A 83 2.04 3.89 6.86
CA GLY A 83 2.26 2.62 6.15
C GLY A 83 1.36 1.46 6.57
N GLY A 84 0.94 1.42 7.85
CA GLY A 84 -0.02 0.43 8.32
C GLY A 84 -1.43 0.62 7.74
N ALA A 85 -1.89 1.87 7.64
CA ALA A 85 -3.17 2.21 7.03
C ALA A 85 -3.14 1.97 5.52
N GLU A 86 -2.04 2.36 4.88
CA GLU A 86 -1.82 2.15 3.45
C GLU A 86 -1.82 0.65 3.11
N THR A 87 -1.22 -0.19 3.96
CA THR A 87 -1.27 -1.64 3.76
C THR A 87 -2.71 -2.15 3.70
N GLU A 88 -3.58 -1.71 4.61
CA GLU A 88 -4.99 -2.13 4.62
C GLU A 88 -5.79 -1.55 3.44
N TRP A 89 -5.44 -0.33 3.00
CA TRP A 89 -5.99 0.29 1.80
C TRP A 89 -5.65 -0.53 0.56
N ILE A 90 -4.38 -0.85 0.35
CA ILE A 90 -3.89 -1.66 -0.76
C ILE A 90 -4.65 -2.99 -0.81
N LEU A 91 -4.72 -3.69 0.32
CA LEU A 91 -5.41 -4.98 0.43
C LEU A 91 -6.90 -4.89 0.05
N ARG A 92 -7.57 -3.79 0.41
CA ARG A 92 -8.95 -3.52 -0.01
C ARG A 92 -9.03 -3.30 -1.53
N GLN A 93 -8.12 -2.50 -2.10
CA GLN A 93 -8.14 -2.16 -3.53
C GLN A 93 -7.94 -3.36 -4.46
N LEU A 94 -7.28 -4.42 -4.00
CA LEU A 94 -7.13 -5.67 -4.75
C LEU A 94 -8.47 -6.30 -5.20
N TYR A 95 -9.61 -5.85 -4.67
CA TYR A 95 -10.94 -6.37 -5.00
C TYR A 95 -11.86 -5.39 -5.71
N SER A 96 -11.59 -4.10 -5.63
CA SER A 96 -12.49 -3.04 -6.10
C SER A 96 -12.09 -2.42 -7.44
N SER A 97 -10.90 -2.72 -7.96
CA SER A 97 -10.36 -2.01 -9.12
C SER A 97 -9.74 -2.92 -10.18
N SER A 98 -10.04 -2.61 -11.44
CA SER A 98 -9.26 -3.00 -12.60
C SER A 98 -8.27 -1.88 -12.93
N ALA A 99 -7.04 -1.97 -12.43
CA ALA A 99 -5.99 -1.01 -12.79
C ALA A 99 -5.41 -1.31 -14.17
N LEU A 100 -4.92 -0.27 -14.85
CA LEU A 100 -4.08 -0.44 -16.05
C LEU A 100 -2.82 -1.22 -15.68
N SER A 101 -2.44 -2.17 -16.53
CA SER A 101 -1.27 -3.03 -16.27
C SER A 101 0.02 -2.21 -16.23
N ILE A 102 0.75 -2.30 -15.11
CA ILE A 102 2.09 -1.77 -14.94
C ILE A 102 3.05 -2.97 -14.93
N SER A 103 4.04 -2.97 -15.83
CA SER A 103 5.05 -4.04 -15.84
C SER A 103 5.98 -3.96 -14.63
N LYS A 104 6.56 -5.10 -14.22
CA LYS A 104 7.53 -5.16 -13.10
C LYS A 104 8.72 -4.22 -13.28
N THR A 105 9.20 -4.08 -14.52
CA THR A 105 10.32 -3.18 -14.87
C THR A 105 9.91 -1.72 -14.72
N GLN A 106 8.73 -1.34 -15.22
CA GLN A 106 8.21 0.03 -15.05
C GLN A 106 7.95 0.35 -13.58
N PHE A 107 7.37 -0.58 -12.83
CA PHE A 107 7.14 -0.44 -11.39
C PHE A 107 8.44 -0.16 -10.65
N THR A 108 9.45 -1.02 -10.83
CA THR A 108 10.75 -0.88 -10.16
C THR A 108 11.44 0.44 -10.53
N SER A 109 11.41 0.80 -11.81
CA SER A 109 12.04 2.04 -12.31
C SER A 109 11.35 3.28 -11.73
N LYS A 110 10.01 3.36 -11.79
CA LYS A 110 9.24 4.48 -11.23
C LYS A 110 9.41 4.60 -9.72
N LEU A 111 9.29 3.49 -9.00
CA LEU A 111 9.44 3.50 -7.55
C LEU A 111 10.84 3.97 -7.15
N ARG A 112 11.88 3.55 -7.88
CA ARG A 112 13.26 4.03 -7.67
C ARG A 112 13.34 5.56 -7.83
N SER A 113 12.75 6.12 -8.89
CA SER A 113 12.73 7.57 -9.11
C SER A 113 11.98 8.33 -8.02
N ASN A 114 10.89 7.76 -7.47
CA ASN A 114 10.12 8.39 -6.41
C ASN A 114 10.85 8.35 -5.05
N ILE A 115 11.66 7.32 -4.81
CA ILE A 115 12.41 7.13 -3.56
C ILE A 115 13.73 7.92 -3.59
N PHE A 116 14.50 7.84 -4.66
CA PHE A 116 15.80 8.48 -4.80
C PHE A 116 15.67 9.79 -5.58
N TYR A 117 15.35 10.88 -4.90
CA TYR A 117 15.31 12.20 -5.52
C TYR A 117 16.73 12.74 -5.78
N GLN A 118 17.10 12.82 -7.06
CA GLN A 118 18.27 13.46 -7.70
C GLN A 118 19.70 13.27 -7.15
N ASP A 119 19.96 12.93 -5.88
CA ASP A 119 21.34 12.85 -5.32
C ASP A 119 21.58 11.73 -4.29
N SER A 120 20.60 10.89 -3.97
CA SER A 120 20.70 9.84 -2.92
C SER A 120 21.12 8.45 -3.43
N THR A 121 21.55 8.33 -4.70
CA THR A 121 21.94 7.03 -5.28
C THR A 121 23.29 6.51 -4.78
N GLY A 122 24.07 7.31 -4.05
CA GLY A 122 25.40 6.94 -3.56
C GLY A 122 25.44 6.16 -2.25
N ASP A 123 24.35 6.09 -1.48
CA ASP A 123 24.33 5.39 -0.17
C ASP A 123 24.07 3.87 -0.36
N PRO A 124 25.04 2.99 -0.02
CA PRO A 124 24.87 1.55 -0.14
C PRO A 124 23.75 0.98 0.73
N GLU A 125 23.47 1.56 1.91
CA GLU A 125 22.42 1.04 2.78
C GLU A 125 21.03 1.42 2.26
N ALA A 126 20.90 2.62 1.69
CA ALA A 126 19.67 3.02 1.01
C ALA A 126 19.38 2.13 -0.21
N GLN A 127 20.42 1.78 -0.99
CA GLN A 127 20.28 0.81 -2.10
C GLN A 127 19.84 -0.57 -1.62
N ARG A 128 20.46 -1.11 -0.56
CA ARG A 128 20.05 -2.41 0.02
C ARG A 128 18.62 -2.37 0.53
N SER A 129 18.22 -1.28 1.18
CA SER A 129 16.85 -1.10 1.68
C SER A 129 15.86 -1.10 0.52
N PHE A 130 16.17 -0.41 -0.58
CA PHE A 130 15.34 -0.44 -1.78
C PHE A 130 15.22 -1.85 -2.38
N GLU A 131 16.32 -2.60 -2.46
CA GLU A 131 16.30 -3.98 -2.95
C GLU A 131 15.44 -4.90 -2.06
N ARG A 132 15.56 -4.78 -0.73
CA ARG A 132 14.70 -5.51 0.21
C ARG A 132 13.22 -5.15 0.03
N ALA A 133 12.91 -3.88 -0.20
CA ALA A 133 11.54 -3.45 -0.48
C ALA A 133 10.98 -4.12 -1.74
N ILE A 134 11.74 -4.08 -2.84
CA ILE A 134 11.35 -4.70 -4.12
C ILE A 134 11.13 -6.21 -3.96
N ASP A 135 11.99 -6.91 -3.23
CA ASP A 135 11.85 -8.35 -3.04
C ASP A 135 10.63 -8.70 -2.19
N LYS A 136 10.28 -7.89 -1.19
CA LYS A 136 9.05 -8.07 -0.41
C LYS A 136 7.80 -7.81 -1.25
N PHE A 137 7.80 -6.75 -2.06
CA PHE A 137 6.71 -6.48 -2.99
C PHE A 137 6.53 -7.61 -4.03
N ARG A 138 7.61 -8.17 -4.55
CA ARG A 138 7.56 -9.34 -5.46
C ARG A 138 6.98 -10.57 -4.78
N GLN A 139 7.35 -10.83 -3.53
CA GLN A 139 6.80 -11.94 -2.75
C GLN A 139 5.29 -11.75 -2.47
N ALA A 140 4.87 -10.51 -2.18
CA ALA A 140 3.44 -10.20 -2.01
C ALA A 140 2.67 -10.42 -3.33
N GLU A 141 3.18 -9.91 -4.45
CA GLU A 141 2.60 -10.08 -5.79
C GLU A 141 2.42 -11.55 -6.18
N ALA A 142 3.35 -12.43 -5.79
CA ALA A 142 3.27 -13.86 -6.10
C ALA A 142 2.02 -14.55 -5.50
N THR A 143 1.36 -13.92 -4.53
CA THR A 143 0.11 -14.39 -3.93
C THR A 143 -1.15 -13.87 -4.62
N MET A 144 -0.99 -13.03 -5.65
CA MET A 144 -2.06 -12.25 -6.28
C MET A 144 -2.29 -12.67 -7.74
N SER A 145 -3.53 -12.52 -8.22
CA SER A 145 -3.85 -12.63 -9.65
C SER A 145 -3.22 -11.49 -10.46
N ASP A 146 -3.12 -11.62 -11.79
CA ASP A 146 -2.51 -10.59 -12.64
C ASP A 146 -3.20 -9.22 -12.52
N ALA A 147 -4.54 -9.21 -12.41
CA ALA A 147 -5.31 -7.99 -12.20
C ALA A 147 -4.99 -7.34 -10.83
N GLN A 148 -4.87 -8.16 -9.79
CA GLN A 148 -4.49 -7.71 -8.46
C GLN A 148 -3.07 -7.17 -8.43
N GLN A 149 -2.12 -7.81 -9.12
CA GLN A 149 -0.74 -7.32 -9.22
C GLN A 149 -0.68 -5.93 -9.88
N ALA A 150 -1.49 -5.67 -10.91
CA ALA A 150 -1.56 -4.35 -11.55
C ALA A 150 -2.05 -3.29 -10.56
N THR A 151 -3.13 -3.58 -9.82
CA THR A 151 -3.66 -2.67 -8.79
C THR A 151 -2.66 -2.47 -7.65
N PHE A 152 -2.01 -3.53 -7.20
CA PHE A 152 -0.98 -3.48 -6.17
C PHE A 152 0.17 -2.53 -6.55
N ARG A 153 0.73 -2.68 -7.76
CA ARG A 153 1.80 -1.80 -8.26
C ARG A 153 1.36 -0.34 -8.32
N ARG A 154 0.11 -0.09 -8.75
CA ARG A 154 -0.46 1.26 -8.82
C ARG A 154 -0.52 1.91 -7.44
N GLU A 155 -1.09 1.23 -6.45
CA GLU A 155 -1.24 1.79 -5.11
C GLU A 155 0.12 2.05 -4.46
N ILE A 156 1.08 1.13 -4.57
CA ILE A 156 2.43 1.35 -4.04
C ILE A 156 3.08 2.58 -4.68
N LEU A 157 2.96 2.76 -6.00
CA LEU A 157 3.50 3.95 -6.65
C LEU A 157 2.79 5.22 -6.17
N ALA A 158 1.46 5.20 -6.10
CA ALA A 158 0.66 6.34 -5.66
C ALA A 158 0.98 6.77 -4.23
N TYR A 159 1.41 5.85 -3.37
CA TYR A 159 1.81 6.15 -2.00
C TYR A 159 3.15 6.91 -1.90
N PHE A 160 4.06 6.69 -2.85
CA PHE A 160 5.41 7.28 -2.83
C PHE A 160 5.61 8.45 -3.81
N GLU A 161 4.65 8.71 -4.71
CA GLU A 161 4.58 9.91 -5.58
C GLU A 161 4.35 11.19 -4.78
#